data_AF-F1Z3R3-F1
#
_entry.id   AF-F1Z3R3-F1
#
_cell.length_a   1.000
_cell.length_b   1.000
_cell.length_c   1.000
_cell.angle_alpha   90.00
_cell.angle_beta   90.00
_cell.angle_gamma   90.00
#
_symmetry.space_group_name_H-M   'P 1'
#
loop_
_entity.id
_entity.type
_entity.pdbx_description
1 polymer ?
#
loop_
_entity_poly.entity_id
_entity_poly.type
_entity_poly.pdbx_seq_one_letter_code
_entity_poly.pdbx_strand_id
1 'polypeptide(L)'
;MMSIPVYADLAHVHDHAVQADGAFDETIHGILALKASRVRVEIRVVLQAQTVRRLPELAHFIARNLLFVDHVALMGLEPTGFARANMDSIWADPLDYADQLREAVRILSDAGLRTSIYNSQLCVLSPEVRPFARRSISDWKQTYLPECETCEVRSDCAGFFATVTYARSRGITPISRSLAPYA
;
A
#
# COMPACT_ATOMS: atom_id res chain seq x y z
N MET A 1 14.45 9.17 8.28
CA MET A 1 13.87 8.81 6.97
C MET A 1 12.58 9.60 6.88
N MET A 2 12.33 10.26 5.75
CA MET A 2 11.11 11.01 5.50
C MET A 2 10.22 10.20 4.58
N SER A 3 8.94 10.12 4.92
CA SER A 3 7.96 9.39 4.13
C SER A 3 7.11 10.37 3.34
N ILE A 4 7.12 10.24 2.02
CA ILE A 4 6.48 11.18 1.10
C ILE A 4 5.37 10.45 0.33
N PRO A 5 4.11 10.92 0.38
CA PRO A 5 3.03 10.30 -0.38
C PRO A 5 3.18 10.61 -1.88
N VAL A 6 3.01 9.59 -2.73
CA VAL A 6 2.93 9.74 -4.19
C VAL A 6 1.81 8.83 -4.68
N TYR A 7 0.70 9.40 -5.14
CA TYR A 7 -0.52 8.63 -5.42
C TYR A 7 -0.76 8.23 -6.88
N ALA A 8 -0.08 8.86 -7.84
CA ALA A 8 -0.22 8.54 -9.26
C ALA A 8 1.01 8.95 -10.08
N ASP A 9 1.16 8.36 -11.27
CA ASP A 9 2.20 8.72 -12.25
C ASP A 9 1.88 10.01 -13.03
N LEU A 10 0.60 10.38 -13.09
CA LEU A 10 0.12 11.57 -13.78
C LEU A 10 -0.18 12.68 -12.78
N ALA A 11 0.36 13.88 -13.03
CA ALA A 11 0.23 15.04 -12.14
C ALA A 11 -1.24 15.37 -11.80
N HIS A 12 -2.12 15.47 -12.80
CA HIS A 12 -3.53 15.78 -12.56
C HIS A 12 -4.27 14.72 -11.72
N VAL A 13 -3.87 13.44 -11.79
CA VAL A 13 -4.46 12.37 -10.97
C VAL A 13 -3.93 12.46 -9.54
N HIS A 14 -2.64 12.73 -9.38
CA HIS A 14 -2.02 12.94 -8.08
C HIS A 14 -2.63 14.15 -7.35
N ASP A 15 -2.70 15.29 -8.04
CA ASP A 15 -3.22 16.56 -7.53
C ASP A 15 -4.69 16.44 -7.14
N HIS A 16 -5.48 15.71 -7.95
CA HIS A 16 -6.84 15.36 -7.58
C HIS A 16 -6.89 14.47 -6.33
N ALA A 17 -6.02 13.47 -6.18
CA ALA A 17 -6.00 12.62 -5.00
C ALA A 17 -5.68 13.40 -3.71
N VAL A 18 -4.83 14.42 -3.79
CA VAL A 18 -4.45 15.25 -2.63
C VAL A 18 -5.26 16.54 -2.49
N GLN A 19 -6.16 16.83 -3.44
CA GLN A 19 -6.98 18.04 -3.51
C GLN A 19 -6.13 19.34 -3.53
N ALA A 20 -5.03 19.33 -4.27
CA ALA A 20 -4.13 20.49 -4.40
C ALA A 20 -3.46 20.52 -5.77
N ASP A 21 -3.72 21.58 -6.54
CA ASP A 21 -3.10 21.81 -7.85
C ASP A 21 -1.60 22.09 -7.72
N GLY A 22 -0.78 21.47 -8.57
CA GLY A 22 0.69 21.60 -8.54
C GLY A 22 1.38 20.73 -7.49
N ALA A 23 0.63 19.98 -6.69
CA ALA A 23 1.18 19.18 -5.61
C ALA A 23 2.12 18.08 -6.09
N PHE A 24 1.89 17.51 -7.27
CA PHE A 24 2.78 16.51 -7.87
C PHE A 24 4.18 17.09 -8.10
N ASP A 25 4.28 18.26 -8.75
CA ASP A 25 5.56 18.89 -9.05
C ASP A 25 6.29 19.29 -7.77
N GLU A 26 5.57 19.86 -6.79
CA GLU A 26 6.13 20.16 -5.47
C GLU A 26 6.65 18.90 -4.75
N THR A 27 5.89 17.80 -4.83
CA THR A 27 6.24 16.51 -4.22
C THR A 27 7.51 15.93 -4.83
N ILE A 28 7.60 15.89 -6.17
CA ILE A 28 8.77 15.39 -6.88
C ILE A 28 10.00 16.26 -6.61
N HIS A 29 9.87 17.60 -6.66
CA HIS A 29 10.95 18.51 -6.30
C HIS A 29 11.39 18.33 -4.84
N GLY A 30 10.45 18.13 -3.92
CA GLY A 30 10.74 17.83 -2.52
C GLY A 30 11.55 16.55 -2.34
N ILE A 31 11.18 15.47 -3.05
CA ILE A 31 11.95 14.22 -3.05
C ILE A 31 13.37 14.44 -3.56
N LEU A 32 13.54 15.16 -4.68
CA LEU A 32 14.85 15.47 -5.25
C LEU A 32 15.70 16.29 -4.27
N ALA A 33 15.13 17.32 -3.65
CA ALA A 33 15.83 18.15 -2.66
C ALA A 33 16.26 17.33 -1.43
N LEU A 34 15.38 16.49 -0.88
CA LEU A 34 15.70 15.60 0.24
C LEU A 34 16.87 14.68 -0.10
N LYS A 35 16.88 14.11 -1.30
CA LYS A 35 17.94 13.20 -1.76
C LYS A 35 19.25 13.94 -2.03
N ALA A 36 19.21 15.16 -2.57
CA ALA A 36 20.39 16.02 -2.70
C ALA A 36 21.02 16.34 -1.32
N SER A 37 20.19 16.47 -0.28
CA SER A 37 20.62 16.61 1.12
C SER A 37 20.93 15.29 1.84
N ARG A 38 21.01 14.16 1.12
CA ARG A 38 21.29 12.81 1.66
C ARG A 38 20.26 12.31 2.70
N VAL A 39 19.06 12.87 2.71
CA VAL A 39 17.97 12.37 3.55
C VAL A 39 17.40 11.10 2.93
N ARG A 40 17.22 10.05 3.74
CA ARG A 40 16.57 8.82 3.27
C ARG A 40 15.08 9.06 3.04
N VAL A 41 14.56 8.62 1.89
CA VAL A 41 13.17 8.83 1.46
C VAL A 41 12.44 7.49 1.31
N GLU A 42 11.27 7.38 1.93
CA GLU A 42 10.29 6.33 1.67
C GLU A 42 9.13 6.92 0.86
N ILE A 43 8.83 6.36 -0.30
CA ILE A 43 7.59 6.70 -1.02
C ILE A 43 6.46 5.89 -0.39
N ARG A 44 5.34 6.56 -0.06
CA ARG A 44 4.12 5.91 0.42
C ARG A 44 3.02 6.04 -0.62
N VAL A 45 2.41 4.93 -0.98
CA VAL A 45 1.29 4.89 -1.91
C VAL A 45 0.11 4.28 -1.18
N VAL A 46 -0.94 5.07 -0.93
CA VAL A 46 -2.20 4.53 -0.40
C VAL A 46 -2.98 3.95 -1.57
N LEU A 47 -3.38 2.68 -1.44
CA LEU A 47 -4.13 1.95 -2.45
C LEU A 47 -5.60 2.34 -2.35
N GLN A 48 -6.07 3.11 -3.33
CA GLN A 48 -7.43 3.64 -3.38
C GLN A 48 -8.03 3.48 -4.79
N ALA A 49 -9.36 3.35 -4.86
CA ALA A 49 -10.11 3.07 -6.09
C ALA A 49 -9.77 4.00 -7.26
N GLN A 50 -9.52 5.27 -6.95
CA GLN A 50 -9.21 6.31 -7.94
C GLN A 50 -7.87 6.08 -8.66
N THR A 51 -6.89 5.48 -7.98
CA THR A 51 -5.51 5.40 -8.48
C THR A 51 -5.02 3.97 -8.69
N VAL A 52 -5.63 2.97 -8.04
CA VAL A 52 -5.10 1.60 -8.03
C VAL A 52 -5.07 0.93 -9.41
N ARG A 53 -5.94 1.36 -10.33
CA ARG A 53 -5.92 0.89 -11.73
C ARG A 53 -4.62 1.25 -12.46
N ARG A 54 -3.95 2.35 -12.06
CA ARG A 54 -2.69 2.83 -12.62
C ARG A 54 -1.47 2.50 -11.74
N LEU A 55 -1.64 1.61 -10.76
CA LEU A 55 -0.56 1.26 -9.84
C LEU A 55 0.69 0.70 -10.58
N PRO A 56 0.56 -0.14 -11.64
CA PRO A 56 1.71 -0.55 -12.45
C PRO A 56 2.42 0.61 -13.15
N GLU A 57 1.69 1.58 -13.68
CA GLU A 57 2.25 2.78 -14.31
C GLU A 57 2.99 3.66 -13.29
N LEU A 58 2.44 3.82 -12.09
CA LEU A 58 3.15 4.47 -10.98
C LEU A 58 4.42 3.71 -10.60
N ALA A 59 4.38 2.38 -10.53
CA ALA A 59 5.57 1.57 -10.27
C ALA A 59 6.64 1.78 -11.35
N HIS A 60 6.26 1.83 -12.63
CA HIS A 60 7.18 2.15 -13.72
C HIS A 60 7.73 3.58 -13.61
N PHE A 61 6.90 4.55 -13.27
CA PHE A 61 7.35 5.93 -13.06
C PHE A 61 8.40 6.01 -11.95
N ILE A 62 8.15 5.36 -10.80
CA ILE A 62 9.10 5.32 -9.68
C ILE A 62 10.39 4.61 -10.09
N ALA A 63 10.30 3.42 -10.71
CA ALA A 63 11.46 2.64 -11.13
C ALA A 63 12.34 3.37 -12.16
N ARG A 64 11.74 4.20 -13.02
CA ARG A 64 12.47 4.94 -14.06
C ARG A 64 13.05 6.26 -13.58
N ASN A 65 12.33 6.98 -12.71
CA ASN A 65 12.66 8.37 -12.38
C ASN A 65 13.14 8.56 -10.94
N LEU A 66 12.77 7.66 -10.03
CA LEU A 66 12.98 7.80 -8.59
C LEU A 66 13.75 6.61 -7.99
N LEU A 67 14.56 5.90 -8.80
CA LEU A 67 15.29 4.70 -8.37
C LEU A 67 16.21 4.93 -7.16
N PHE A 68 16.59 6.17 -6.90
CA PHE A 68 17.44 6.58 -5.78
C PHE A 68 16.71 6.65 -4.43
N VAL A 69 15.39 6.44 -4.36
CA VAL A 69 14.66 6.37 -3.07
C VAL A 69 15.01 5.10 -2.30
N ASP A 70 14.82 5.13 -0.99
CA ASP A 70 15.31 4.08 -0.10
C ASP A 70 14.29 2.96 0.12
N HIS A 71 13.01 3.26 -0.07
CA HIS A 71 11.90 2.32 0.14
C HIS A 71 10.62 2.78 -0.57
N VAL A 72 9.79 1.83 -0.99
CA VAL A 72 8.41 2.06 -1.46
C VAL A 72 7.45 1.23 -0.62
N ALA A 73 6.51 1.88 0.05
CA ALA A 73 5.46 1.25 0.82
C ALA A 73 4.12 1.37 0.09
N LEU A 74 3.55 0.23 -0.30
CA LEU A 74 2.21 0.12 -0.87
C LEU A 74 1.22 -0.19 0.26
N MET A 75 0.33 0.73 0.56
CA MET A 75 -0.40 0.76 1.82
C MET A 75 -1.90 0.57 1.60
N GLY A 76 -2.48 -0.43 2.26
CA GLY A 76 -3.93 -0.51 2.44
C GLY A 76 -4.48 0.75 3.12
N LEU A 77 -5.70 1.12 2.76
CA LEU A 77 -6.37 2.33 3.24
C LEU A 77 -6.66 2.28 4.76
N GLU A 78 -6.25 3.31 5.49
CA GLU A 78 -6.68 3.54 6.88
C GLU A 78 -7.95 4.43 6.86
N PRO A 79 -9.08 4.02 7.48
CA PRO A 79 -10.33 4.77 7.41
C PRO A 79 -10.39 5.92 8.43
N THR A 80 -9.42 6.83 8.36
CA THR A 80 -9.33 8.00 9.24
C THR A 80 -9.17 9.29 8.43
N GLY A 81 -9.41 10.44 9.07
CA GLY A 81 -9.28 11.76 8.42
C GLY A 81 -10.18 11.90 7.18
N PHE A 82 -9.61 12.43 6.10
CA PHE A 82 -10.29 12.63 4.81
C PHE A 82 -10.88 11.34 4.23
N ALA A 83 -10.29 10.18 4.55
CA ALA A 83 -10.79 8.90 4.05
C ALA A 83 -12.17 8.56 4.60
N ARG A 84 -12.46 8.94 5.86
CA ARG A 84 -13.74 8.66 6.51
C ARG A 84 -14.92 9.34 5.81
N ALA A 85 -14.73 10.54 5.28
CA ALA A 85 -15.78 11.30 4.60
C ALA A 85 -16.02 10.85 3.15
N ASN A 86 -15.05 10.14 2.55
CA ASN A 86 -15.04 9.81 1.12
C ASN A 86 -14.90 8.30 0.87
N MET A 87 -15.20 7.46 1.86
CA MET A 87 -14.93 6.02 1.82
C MET A 87 -15.51 5.35 0.58
N ASP A 88 -16.75 5.67 0.22
CA ASP A 88 -17.44 5.09 -0.93
C ASP A 88 -16.75 5.39 -2.27
N SER A 89 -16.02 6.52 -2.37
CA SER A 89 -15.33 6.91 -3.60
C SER A 89 -13.87 6.47 -3.66
N ILE A 90 -13.23 6.21 -2.51
CA ILE A 90 -11.79 5.88 -2.44
C ILE A 90 -11.53 4.42 -2.08
N TRP A 91 -12.48 3.71 -1.48
CA TRP A 91 -12.29 2.32 -1.09
C TRP A 91 -12.39 1.41 -2.30
N ALA A 92 -11.46 0.47 -2.40
CA ALA A 92 -11.52 -0.65 -3.33
C ALA A 92 -11.23 -1.93 -2.54
N ASP A 93 -11.90 -3.02 -2.90
CA ASP A 93 -11.59 -4.32 -2.33
C ASP A 93 -10.20 -4.76 -2.81
N PRO A 94 -9.27 -5.18 -1.92
CA PRO A 94 -7.98 -5.74 -2.29
C PRO A 94 -8.03 -6.86 -3.33
N LEU A 95 -9.13 -7.62 -3.39
CA LEU A 95 -9.32 -8.63 -4.43
C LEU A 95 -9.50 -8.03 -5.82
N ASP A 96 -10.09 -6.83 -5.92
CA ASP A 96 -10.41 -6.18 -7.19
C ASP A 96 -9.18 -5.52 -7.82
N TYR A 97 -8.10 -5.33 -7.05
CA TYR A 97 -6.83 -4.78 -7.53
C TYR A 97 -5.62 -5.71 -7.35
N ALA A 98 -5.85 -7.00 -7.08
CA ALA A 98 -4.80 -7.97 -6.79
C ALA A 98 -3.75 -8.08 -7.92
N ASP A 99 -4.19 -8.04 -9.18
CA ASP A 99 -3.31 -8.11 -10.34
C ASP A 99 -2.42 -6.87 -10.47
N GLN A 100 -2.99 -5.68 -10.25
CA GLN A 100 -2.27 -4.41 -10.28
C GLN A 100 -1.23 -4.34 -9.16
N LEU A 101 -1.58 -4.80 -7.96
CA LEU A 101 -0.65 -4.88 -6.84
C LEU A 101 0.49 -5.87 -7.12
N ARG A 102 0.18 -7.06 -7.64
CA ARG A 102 1.18 -8.06 -8.02
C ARG A 102 2.16 -7.51 -9.05
N GLU A 103 1.65 -6.86 -10.09
CA GLU A 103 2.48 -6.30 -11.15
C GLU A 103 3.35 -5.14 -10.65
N ALA A 104 2.78 -4.23 -9.84
CA ALA A 104 3.54 -3.12 -9.26
C ALA A 104 4.67 -3.60 -8.34
N VAL A 105 4.39 -4.58 -7.48
CA VAL A 105 5.42 -5.20 -6.62
C VAL A 105 6.54 -5.80 -7.46
N ARG A 106 6.20 -6.54 -8.52
CA ARG A 106 7.16 -7.13 -9.45
C ARG A 106 8.04 -6.07 -10.11
N ILE A 107 7.44 -5.01 -10.67
CA ILE A 107 8.18 -3.91 -11.31
C ILE A 107 9.18 -3.27 -10.35
N LEU A 108 8.74 -2.97 -9.12
CA LEU A 108 9.59 -2.33 -8.12
C LEU A 108 10.70 -3.27 -7.64
N SER A 109 10.39 -4.55 -7.38
CA SER A 109 11.39 -5.53 -6.94
C SER A 109 12.42 -5.84 -8.02
N ASP A 110 12.00 -5.98 -9.28
CA ASP A 110 12.88 -6.25 -10.41
C ASP A 110 13.82 -5.06 -10.67
N ALA A 111 13.37 -3.83 -10.37
CA ALA A 111 14.21 -2.63 -10.39
C ALA A 111 15.20 -2.55 -9.20
N GLY A 112 15.12 -3.46 -8.23
CA GLY A 112 15.97 -3.45 -7.04
C GLY A 112 15.50 -2.49 -5.94
N LEU A 113 14.28 -1.94 -6.02
CA LEU A 113 13.71 -1.10 -4.97
C LEU A 113 13.20 -1.97 -3.82
N ARG A 114 13.58 -1.58 -2.59
CA ARG A 114 12.99 -2.18 -1.39
C ARG A 114 11.51 -1.83 -1.37
N THR A 115 10.67 -2.86 -1.35
CA THR A 115 9.22 -2.72 -1.43
C THR A 115 8.58 -3.42 -0.25
N SER A 116 7.58 -2.80 0.37
CA SER A 116 6.75 -3.42 1.39
C SER A 116 5.28 -3.17 1.13
N ILE A 117 4.44 -4.12 1.52
CA ILE A 117 2.99 -3.96 1.58
C ILE A 117 2.60 -3.71 3.04
N TYR A 118 2.00 -2.55 3.30
CA TYR A 118 1.51 -2.17 4.63
C TYR A 118 -0.01 -2.25 4.69
N ASN A 119 -0.53 -2.35 5.92
CA ASN A 119 -1.96 -2.26 6.23
C ASN A 119 -2.89 -3.24 5.49
N SER A 120 -2.34 -4.32 4.94
CA SER A 120 -3.10 -5.31 4.15
C SER A 120 -3.15 -6.64 4.87
N GLN A 121 -4.28 -7.33 4.78
CA GLN A 121 -4.45 -8.65 5.40
C GLN A 121 -3.87 -9.74 4.50
N LEU A 122 -3.19 -10.73 5.08
CA LEU A 122 -2.51 -11.78 4.30
C LEU A 122 -3.48 -12.63 3.46
N CYS A 123 -4.73 -12.81 3.92
CA CYS A 123 -5.76 -13.61 3.24
C CYS A 123 -6.26 -13.01 1.93
N VAL A 124 -6.07 -11.70 1.72
CA VAL A 124 -6.47 -11.01 0.49
C VAL A 124 -5.29 -10.69 -0.43
N LEU A 125 -4.08 -11.08 -0.02
CA LEU A 125 -2.88 -10.98 -0.83
C LEU A 125 -2.61 -12.28 -1.57
N SER A 126 -2.23 -12.17 -2.84
CA SER A 126 -1.78 -13.31 -3.63
C SER A 126 -0.49 -13.89 -3.03
N PRO A 127 -0.26 -15.21 -3.09
CA PRO A 127 0.91 -15.85 -2.49
C PRO A 127 2.24 -15.20 -2.89
N GLU A 128 2.36 -14.74 -4.14
CA GLU A 128 3.56 -14.13 -4.70
C GLU A 128 3.94 -12.81 -4.01
N VAL A 129 2.95 -12.03 -3.54
CA VAL A 129 3.20 -10.73 -2.90
C VAL A 129 3.22 -10.79 -1.37
N ARG A 130 2.76 -11.89 -0.76
CA ARG A 130 2.79 -12.06 0.70
C ARG A 130 4.17 -11.85 1.34
N PRO A 131 5.31 -12.25 0.73
CA PRO A 131 6.64 -11.98 1.29
C PRO A 131 6.96 -10.49 1.48
N PHE A 132 6.27 -9.60 0.76
CA PHE A 132 6.41 -8.15 0.88
C PHE A 132 5.54 -7.57 2.00
N ALA A 133 4.57 -8.31 2.53
CA ALA A 133 3.69 -7.84 3.59
C ALA A 133 4.47 -7.63 4.90
N ARG A 134 4.09 -6.58 5.63
CA ARG A 134 4.61 -6.28 6.97
C ARG A 134 3.48 -6.03 7.94
N ARG A 135 3.59 -6.57 9.15
CA ARG A 135 2.74 -6.22 10.29
C ARG A 135 3.06 -4.77 10.73
N SER A 136 2.41 -3.85 10.05
CA SER A 136 2.74 -2.41 10.00
C SER A 136 1.78 -1.55 10.81
N ILE A 137 0.69 -2.13 11.33
CA ILE A 137 -0.25 -1.46 12.22
C ILE A 137 0.23 -1.65 13.66
N SER A 138 0.38 -0.55 14.40
CA SER A 138 0.77 -0.58 15.82
C SER A 138 -0.25 -1.33 16.66
N ASP A 139 0.21 -2.07 17.67
CA ASP A 139 -0.64 -2.96 18.47
C ASP A 139 -1.87 -2.26 19.08
N TRP A 140 -1.72 -1.01 19.54
CA TRP A 140 -2.83 -0.24 20.11
C TRP A 140 -3.89 0.21 19.08
N LYS A 141 -3.54 0.22 17.78
CA LYS A 141 -4.46 0.50 16.66
C LYS A 141 -4.94 -0.78 15.98
N GLN A 142 -4.40 -1.94 16.33
CA GLN A 142 -4.65 -3.19 15.63
C GLN A 142 -5.81 -3.94 16.28
N THR A 143 -6.69 -4.49 15.45
CA THR A 143 -7.70 -5.47 15.86
C THR A 143 -7.74 -6.64 14.89
N TYR A 144 -8.36 -7.74 15.30
CA TYR A 144 -8.63 -8.92 14.48
C TYR A 144 -10.12 -9.22 14.53
N LEU A 145 -10.63 -9.78 13.44
CA LEU A 145 -12.03 -10.19 13.36
C LEU A 145 -12.20 -11.60 13.95
N PRO A 146 -13.44 -12.00 14.35
CA PRO A 146 -13.69 -13.35 14.84
C PRO A 146 -13.20 -14.45 13.88
N GLU A 147 -13.29 -14.23 12.57
CA GLU A 147 -12.82 -15.14 11.52
C GLU A 147 -11.30 -15.38 11.58
N CYS A 148 -10.54 -14.50 12.23
CA CYS A 148 -9.10 -14.63 12.40
C CYS A 148 -8.69 -15.52 13.58
N GLU A 149 -9.62 -15.96 14.44
CA GLU A 149 -9.30 -16.78 15.62
C GLU A 149 -8.63 -18.11 15.27
N THR A 150 -9.01 -18.71 14.13
CA THR A 150 -8.47 -19.98 13.63
C THR A 150 -7.32 -19.80 12.62
N CYS A 151 -6.86 -18.56 12.40
CA CYS A 151 -5.86 -18.25 11.37
C CYS A 151 -4.42 -18.52 11.85
N GLU A 152 -3.71 -19.43 11.18
CA GLU A 152 -2.35 -19.87 11.56
C GLU A 152 -1.24 -18.87 11.20
N VAL A 153 -1.55 -17.84 10.42
CA VAL A 153 -0.62 -16.76 10.03
C VAL A 153 -1.00 -15.43 10.67
N ARG A 154 -1.86 -15.46 11.69
CA ARG A 154 -2.35 -14.25 12.39
C ARG A 154 -1.21 -13.42 12.97
N SER A 155 -0.17 -14.04 13.52
CA SER A 155 0.98 -13.36 14.13
C SER A 155 1.74 -12.45 13.16
N ASP A 156 1.71 -12.81 11.88
CA ASP A 156 2.46 -12.15 10.79
C ASP A 156 1.57 -11.16 10.03
N CYS A 157 0.26 -11.21 10.25
CA CYS A 157 -0.72 -10.37 9.58
C CYS A 157 -0.73 -8.95 10.15
N ALA A 158 -0.97 -7.95 9.29
CA ALA A 158 -1.16 -6.56 9.72
C ALA A 158 -2.45 -6.36 10.53
N GLY A 159 -3.38 -7.31 10.53
CA GLY A 159 -4.68 -7.16 11.16
C GLY A 159 -5.47 -6.01 10.53
N PHE A 160 -6.39 -5.43 11.27
CA PHE A 160 -7.22 -4.31 10.84
C PHE A 160 -6.97 -3.11 11.74
N PHE A 161 -7.19 -1.89 11.23
CA PHE A 161 -7.29 -0.75 12.12
C PHE A 161 -8.55 -0.87 12.99
N ALA A 162 -8.44 -0.65 14.30
CA ALA A 162 -9.53 -0.75 15.27
C ALA A 162 -10.71 0.19 14.95
N THR A 163 -10.47 1.23 14.14
CA THR A 163 -11.49 2.16 13.65
C THR A 163 -12.31 1.64 12.46
N VAL A 164 -11.88 0.55 11.80
CA VAL A 164 -12.57 -0.03 10.64
C VAL A 164 -13.86 -0.71 11.08
N THR A 165 -14.99 -0.07 10.79
CA THR A 165 -16.32 -0.58 11.12
C THR A 165 -17.13 -1.04 9.89
N TYR A 166 -16.80 -0.62 8.66
CA TYR A 166 -17.67 -0.86 7.49
C TYR A 166 -16.98 -1.07 6.12
N ALA A 167 -15.65 -1.18 6.02
CA ALA A 167 -14.95 -1.32 4.74
C ALA A 167 -13.95 -2.48 4.78
N ARG A 168 -14.47 -3.71 4.61
CA ARG A 168 -13.72 -4.96 4.71
C ARG A 168 -13.81 -5.70 3.40
N SER A 169 -12.70 -6.33 2.99
CA SER A 169 -12.70 -7.18 1.81
C SER A 169 -13.69 -8.33 1.95
N ARG A 170 -14.30 -8.73 0.83
CA ARG A 170 -15.08 -9.98 0.74
C ARG A 170 -14.22 -11.25 0.85
N GLY A 171 -12.89 -11.12 0.80
CA GLY A 171 -11.94 -12.22 0.85
C GLY A 171 -11.37 -12.53 2.24
N ILE A 172 -11.90 -11.96 3.32
CA ILE A 172 -11.37 -12.26 4.65
C ILE A 172 -11.71 -13.70 5.03
N THR A 173 -10.67 -14.54 5.09
CA THR A 173 -10.75 -15.95 5.50
C THR A 173 -9.49 -16.35 6.28
N PRO A 174 -9.58 -17.26 7.26
CA PRO A 174 -8.38 -17.84 7.88
C PRO A 174 -7.52 -18.58 6.86
N ILE A 175 -6.19 -18.52 7.05
CA ILE A 175 -5.22 -19.33 6.30
C ILE A 175 -4.70 -20.44 7.22
N SER A 176 -4.72 -21.68 6.75
CA SER A 176 -4.00 -22.81 7.35
C SER A 176 -2.66 -23.01 6.63
N ARG A 177 -1.57 -23.26 7.37
CA ARG A 177 -0.22 -23.50 6.82
C ARG A 177 -0.15 -24.78 5.98
N SER A 178 -1.13 -25.66 6.11
CA SER A 178 -1.28 -26.86 5.27
C SER A 178 -1.55 -26.58 3.78
N LEU A 179 -1.86 -25.32 3.41
CA LEU A 179 -2.18 -24.91 2.03
C LEU A 179 -1.20 -23.86 1.45
N ALA A 180 -0.07 -23.59 2.10
CA ALA A 180 0.98 -22.74 1.52
C ALA A 180 1.93 -23.61 0.68
N PRO A 181 2.08 -23.42 -0.65
CA PRO A 181 2.89 -24.31 -1.49
C PRO A 181 4.40 -24.28 -1.22
N TYR A 182 4.91 -23.44 -0.32
CA TYR A 182 6.34 -23.33 -0.05
C TYR A 182 6.58 -22.96 1.42
N ALA A 183 6.99 -23.96 2.19
CA ALA A 183 7.86 -23.80 3.36
C ALA A 183 9.32 -23.83 2.89
#